data_AF-A0A7J5Y219-F1
#
_entry.id   AF-A0A7J5Y219-F1
#
_cell.length_a   1.000
_cell.length_b   1.000
_cell.length_c   1.000
_cell.angle_alpha   90.00
_cell.angle_beta   90.00
_cell.angle_gamma   90.00
#
_symmetry.space_group_name_H-M   'P 1'
#
loop_
_entity.id
_entity.type
_entity.pdbx_description
1 polymer ?
#
loop_
_entity_poly.entity_id
_entity_poly.type
_entity_poly.pdbx_seq_one_letter_code
_entity_poly.pdbx_strand_id
1 'polypeptide(L)'
;MLEDLKRDLQNIYSGTQSTLFLEGMGGAERAEALMERTYVILRRYLNRMPAPAMLEVKEEWPFLFSQRGLFSHFGLLTDVNILQKLQEALGQRGQTIL
;
A
#
# COMPACT_ATOMS: atom_id res chain seq x y z
N MET A 1 -0.87 0.16 -21.56
CA MET A 1 -1.89 -0.45 -20.67
C MET A 1 -1.38 -0.61 -19.23
N LEU A 2 -0.27 -1.31 -19.01
CA LEU A 2 0.23 -1.63 -17.66
C LEU A 2 1.06 -0.49 -17.01
N GLU A 3 1.85 0.22 -17.82
CA GLU A 3 2.55 1.45 -17.39
C GLU A 3 1.59 2.61 -17.13
N ASP A 4 0.46 2.65 -17.85
CA ASP A 4 -0.59 3.66 -17.63
C ASP A 4 -1.25 3.44 -16.27
N LEU A 5 -1.52 2.18 -15.93
CA LEU A 5 -2.04 1.79 -14.61
C LEU A 5 -1.09 2.18 -13.47
N LYS A 6 0.21 1.95 -13.65
CA LYS A 6 1.24 2.37 -12.69
C LYS A 6 1.26 3.89 -12.54
N ARG A 7 1.20 4.63 -13.64
CA ARG A 7 1.13 6.11 -13.65
C ARG A 7 -0.12 6.62 -12.93
N ASP A 8 -1.28 6.01 -13.19
CA ASP A 8 -2.53 6.37 -12.53
C ASP A 8 -2.48 6.13 -11.01
N LEU A 9 -1.90 4.99 -10.61
CA LEU A 9 -1.65 4.69 -9.21
C LEU A 9 -0.73 5.74 -8.57
N GLN A 10 0.39 6.06 -9.23
CA GLN A 10 1.32 7.09 -8.77
C GLN A 10 0.64 8.45 -8.66
N ASN A 11 -0.22 8.84 -9.60
CA ASN A 11 -0.98 10.09 -9.58
C ASN A 11 -1.97 10.15 -8.41
N ILE A 12 -2.67 9.06 -8.11
CA ILE A 12 -3.57 8.99 -6.95
C ILE A 12 -2.76 9.23 -5.67
N TYR A 13 -1.65 8.51 -5.48
CA TYR A 13 -0.85 8.62 -4.27
C TYR A 13 -0.02 9.90 -4.16
N SER A 14 0.43 10.50 -5.27
CA SER A 14 1.10 11.80 -5.25
C SER A 14 0.13 12.97 -5.08
N GLY A 15 -1.12 12.85 -5.57
CA GLY A 15 -2.20 13.80 -5.29
C GLY A 15 -2.70 13.72 -3.84
N THR A 16 -2.57 12.57 -3.18
CA THR A 16 -3.15 12.33 -1.84
C THR A 16 -2.59 13.17 -0.70
N GLN A 17 -1.48 13.92 -0.85
CA GLN A 17 -1.10 14.88 0.21
C GLN A 17 -2.00 16.13 0.23
N SER A 18 -2.70 16.45 -0.86
CA SER A 18 -3.60 17.61 -0.95
C SER A 18 -5.07 17.26 -1.22
N THR A 19 -5.40 16.09 -1.79
CA THR A 19 -6.78 15.73 -2.16
C THR A 19 -7.45 14.68 -1.27
N LEU A 20 -6.75 14.00 -0.34
CA LEU A 20 -7.41 13.16 0.68
C LEU A 20 -8.33 13.95 1.62
N PHE A 21 -8.15 15.28 1.70
CA PHE A 21 -9.05 16.17 2.42
C PHE A 21 -10.35 16.47 1.66
N LEU A 22 -10.43 16.19 0.35
CA LEU A 22 -11.55 16.58 -0.51
C LEU A 22 -12.25 15.39 -1.21
N GLU A 23 -11.54 14.32 -1.55
CA GLU A 23 -12.11 13.11 -2.14
C GLU A 23 -12.00 11.94 -1.15
N GLY A 24 -13.10 11.64 -0.46
CA GLY A 24 -13.22 10.57 0.53
C GLY A 24 -13.09 9.14 -0.04
N MET A 25 -13.80 8.19 0.59
CA MET A 25 -13.72 6.72 0.41
C MET A 25 -13.51 6.22 -1.05
N GLY A 26 -14.07 6.89 -2.06
CA GLY A 26 -13.92 6.51 -3.47
C GLY A 26 -12.52 6.66 -4.08
N GLY A 27 -11.63 7.49 -3.51
CA GLY A 27 -10.23 7.53 -3.94
C GLY A 27 -9.44 6.28 -3.53
N ALA A 28 -9.83 5.70 -2.40
CA ALA A 28 -9.18 4.54 -1.81
C ALA A 28 -9.55 3.22 -2.49
N GLU A 29 -10.85 3.00 -2.73
CA GLU A 29 -11.34 1.82 -3.44
C GLU A 29 -10.77 1.75 -4.85
N ARG A 30 -10.65 2.92 -5.52
CA ARG A 30 -9.97 3.01 -6.81
C ARG A 30 -8.50 2.65 -6.70
N ALA A 31 -7.78 3.18 -5.70
CA ALA A 31 -6.38 2.83 -5.51
C ALA A 31 -6.18 1.33 -5.23
N GLU A 32 -7.05 0.70 -4.45
CA GLU A 32 -7.01 -0.72 -4.10
C GLU A 32 -7.27 -1.62 -5.33
N ALA A 33 -8.27 -1.31 -6.15
CA ALA A 33 -8.52 -2.03 -7.39
C ALA A 33 -7.36 -1.90 -8.41
N LEU A 34 -6.68 -0.75 -8.43
CA LEU A 34 -5.49 -0.53 -9.26
C LEU A 34 -4.25 -1.24 -8.67
N MET A 35 -4.15 -1.35 -7.34
CA MET A 35 -3.08 -2.11 -6.65
C MET A 35 -3.11 -3.60 -7.02
N GLU A 36 -4.28 -4.22 -7.01
CA GLU A 36 -4.43 -5.63 -7.39
C GLU A 36 -3.90 -5.90 -8.80
N ARG A 37 -4.19 -4.99 -9.72
CA ARG A 37 -3.76 -5.10 -11.12
C ARG A 37 -2.28 -4.78 -11.32
N THR A 38 -1.66 -3.95 -10.48
CA THR A 38 -0.23 -3.61 -10.55
C THR A 38 0.66 -4.60 -9.80
N TYR A 39 0.08 -5.53 -9.01
CA TYR A 39 0.85 -6.47 -8.20
C TYR A 39 1.90 -7.27 -8.98
N VAL A 40 1.51 -7.80 -10.14
CA VAL A 40 2.40 -8.60 -10.98
C VAL A 40 3.61 -7.78 -11.44
N ILE A 41 3.44 -6.48 -11.70
CA ILE A 41 4.54 -5.57 -12.06
C ILE A 41 5.45 -5.36 -10.87
N LEU A 42 4.86 -5.02 -9.72
CA LEU A 42 5.61 -4.73 -8.50
C LEU A 42 6.45 -5.95 -8.11
N ARG A 43 5.86 -7.15 -8.12
CA ARG A 43 6.56 -8.40 -7.83
C ARG A 43 7.70 -8.65 -8.83
N ARG A 44 7.48 -8.42 -10.12
CA ARG A 44 8.54 -8.55 -11.15
C ARG A 44 9.66 -7.53 -10.92
N TYR A 45 9.33 -6.30 -10.56
CA TYR A 45 10.30 -5.24 -10.29
C TYR A 45 11.14 -5.56 -9.04
N LEU A 46 10.50 -5.95 -7.93
CA LEU A 46 11.18 -6.30 -6.68
C LEU A 46 12.07 -7.53 -6.81
N ASN A 47 11.64 -8.53 -7.60
CA ASN A 47 12.39 -9.77 -7.80
C ASN A 47 13.34 -9.72 -9.03
N ARG A 48 13.54 -8.54 -9.65
CA ARG A 48 14.46 -8.42 -10.79
C ARG A 48 15.91 -8.62 -10.32
N MET A 49 16.77 -9.03 -11.23
CA MET A 49 18.21 -9.18 -10.98
C MET A 49 18.98 -8.21 -11.90
N PRO A 50 19.81 -7.31 -11.36
CA PRO A 50 20.09 -7.10 -9.93
C PRO A 50 18.88 -6.54 -9.17
N ALA A 51 18.80 -6.85 -7.87
CA ALA A 51 17.73 -6.35 -7.01
C ALA A 51 17.72 -4.80 -7.01
N PRO A 52 16.53 -4.17 -7.07
CA PRO A 52 16.45 -2.71 -7.06
C PRO A 52 16.94 -2.17 -5.70
N ALA A 53 17.59 -1.02 -5.72
CA ALA A 53 17.97 -0.36 -4.48
C ALA A 53 16.71 0.14 -3.75
N MET A 54 16.74 0.16 -2.41
CA MET A 54 15.58 0.60 -1.62
C MET A 54 15.11 2.02 -1.98
N LEU A 55 16.03 2.91 -2.34
CA LEU A 55 15.72 4.25 -2.82
C LEU A 55 14.91 4.22 -4.12
N GLU A 56 15.32 3.40 -5.09
CA GLU A 56 14.61 3.22 -6.36
C GLU A 56 13.21 2.65 -6.12
N VAL A 57 13.07 1.68 -5.20
CA VAL A 57 11.76 1.11 -4.85
C VAL A 57 10.84 2.20 -4.29
N LYS A 58 11.37 3.09 -3.44
CA LYS A 58 10.60 4.19 -2.85
C LYS A 58 10.20 5.24 -3.88
N GLU A 59 11.06 5.53 -4.86
CA GLU A 59 10.77 6.47 -5.93
C GLU A 59 9.75 5.91 -6.93
N GLU A 60 9.89 4.64 -7.30
CA GLU A 60 9.01 3.96 -8.26
C GLU A 60 7.67 3.55 -7.66
N TRP A 61 7.66 3.18 -6.37
CA TRP A 61 6.51 2.65 -5.65
C TRP A 61 6.30 3.33 -4.29
N PRO A 62 6.12 4.66 -4.25
CA PRO A 62 6.06 5.43 -3.00
C PRO A 62 4.90 5.02 -2.09
N PHE A 63 3.82 4.46 -2.63
CA PHE A 63 2.66 4.02 -1.86
C PHE A 63 3.00 2.93 -0.84
N LEU A 64 3.99 2.06 -1.11
CA LEU A 64 4.44 1.01 -0.19
C LEU A 64 5.06 1.58 1.09
N PHE A 65 5.47 2.85 1.06
CA PHE A 65 6.08 3.56 2.18
C PHE A 65 5.10 4.49 2.89
N SER A 66 3.80 4.43 2.53
CA SER A 66 2.73 5.04 3.31
C SER A 66 2.11 3.98 4.22
N GLN A 67 1.70 4.35 5.44
CA GLN A 67 1.07 3.41 6.38
C GLN A 67 -0.16 2.73 5.77
N ARG A 68 -1.01 3.50 5.09
CA ARG A 68 -2.19 2.99 4.40
C ARG A 68 -1.82 2.02 3.28
N GLY A 69 -0.93 2.43 2.37
CA GLY A 69 -0.56 1.60 1.22
C GLY A 69 0.18 0.33 1.64
N LEU A 70 1.01 0.39 2.68
CA LEU A 70 1.65 -0.78 3.27
C LEU A 70 0.64 -1.77 3.82
N PHE A 71 -0.34 -1.30 4.61
CA PHE A 71 -1.35 -2.17 5.22
C PHE A 71 -2.31 -2.77 4.18
N SER A 72 -2.81 -1.96 3.24
CA SER A 72 -3.66 -2.46 2.16
C SER A 72 -2.91 -3.49 1.31
N HIS A 73 -1.65 -3.22 0.96
CA HIS A 73 -0.85 -4.15 0.18
C HIS A 73 -0.61 -5.46 0.94
N PHE A 74 -0.22 -5.40 2.21
CA PHE A 74 -0.02 -6.59 3.02
C PHE A 74 -1.32 -7.39 3.19
N GLY A 75 -2.44 -6.72 3.45
CA GLY A 75 -3.75 -7.33 3.55
C GLY A 75 -4.13 -8.07 2.27
N LEU A 76 -3.96 -7.44 1.10
CA LEU A 76 -4.22 -8.08 -0.19
C LEU A 76 -3.36 -9.33 -0.42
N LEU A 77 -2.10 -9.33 0.02
CA LEU A 77 -1.17 -10.45 -0.22
C LEU A 77 -1.34 -11.62 0.74
N THR A 78 -1.80 -11.35 1.95
CA THR A 78 -1.77 -12.32 3.05
C THR A 78 -3.17 -12.63 3.60
N ASP A 79 -4.18 -11.86 3.20
CA ASP A 79 -5.52 -11.82 3.79
C ASP A 79 -5.50 -11.49 5.29
N VAL A 80 -4.41 -10.87 5.77
CA VAL A 80 -4.24 -10.47 7.16
C VAL A 80 -4.43 -8.97 7.32
N ASN A 81 -5.46 -8.59 8.08
CA ASN A 81 -5.65 -7.21 8.50
C ASN A 81 -4.70 -6.87 9.66
N ILE A 82 -3.56 -6.22 9.36
CA ILE A 82 -2.55 -5.83 10.36
C ILE A 82 -3.14 -4.94 11.45
N LEU A 83 -4.00 -3.97 11.09
CA LEU A 83 -4.59 -3.05 12.04
C LEU A 83 -5.47 -3.78 13.05
N GLN A 84 -6.30 -4.70 12.58
CA GLN A 84 -7.12 -5.55 13.43
C GLN A 84 -6.23 -6.43 14.32
N LYS A 85 -5.20 -7.08 13.77
CA LYS A 85 -4.28 -7.92 14.56
C LYS A 85 -3.54 -7.14 15.63
N LEU A 86 -3.14 -5.91 15.33
CA LEU A 86 -2.52 -5.01 16.29
C LEU A 86 -3.50 -4.65 17.42
N GLN A 87 -4.74 -4.30 17.09
CA GLN A 87 -5.78 -4.01 18.08
C GLN A 87 -6.11 -5.21 18.95
N GLU A 88 -6.23 -6.41 18.37
CA GLU A 88 -6.42 -7.67 19.10
C GLU A 88 -5.27 -7.92 20.08
N ALA A 89 -4.01 -7.75 19.62
CA ALA A 89 -2.83 -7.94 20.46
C ALA A 89 -2.75 -6.92 21.61
N LEU A 90 -3.09 -5.66 21.34
CA LEU A 90 -3.16 -4.60 22.35
C LEU A 90 -4.28 -4.88 23.37
N GLY A 91 -5.44 -5.37 22.93
CA GLY A 91 -6.54 -5.75 23.82
C GLY A 91 -6.18 -6.94 24.72
N GLN A 92 -5.49 -7.95 24.16
CA GLN A 92 -5.08 -9.15 24.90
C GLN A 92 -3.92 -8.89 25.88
N ARG A 93 -2.94 -8.05 25.51
CA ARG A 93 -1.75 -7.77 26.34
C ARG A 93 -1.88 -6.51 27.20
N GLY A 94 -2.77 -5.58 26.86
CA GLY A 94 -3.05 -4.37 27.64
C GLY A 94 -3.79 -4.66 28.95
N GLN A 95 -4.46 -5.81 29.05
CA GLN A 95 -5.08 -6.28 30.30
C GLN A 95 -4.09 -6.80 31.35
N THR A 96 -2.81 -6.95 30.99
CA THR A 96 -1.76 -7.41 31.93
C THR A 96 -1.18 -6.28 32.77
N ILE A 97 -1.59 -5.03 32.53
CA ILE A 97 -1.24 -3.87 33.38
C ILE A 97 -2.49 -3.41 34.14
N LEU A 98 -2.98 -4.24 35.06
CA LEU A 98 -3.88 -3.85 36.16
C LEU A 98 -3.51 -4.67 37.39
#